data_AF-A0A2T6K5Q1-F1
#
_entry.id   AF-A0A2T6K5Q1-F1
#
_cell.length_a   1.000
_cell.length_b   1.000
_cell.length_c   1.000
_cell.angle_alpha   90.00
_cell.angle_beta   90.00
_cell.angle_gamma   90.00
#
_symmetry.space_group_name_H-M   'P 1'
#
loop_
_entity.id
_entity.type
_entity.pdbx_description
1 polymer ?
#
loop_
_entity_poly.entity_id
_entity_poly.type
_entity_poly.pdbx_seq_one_letter_code
_entity_poly.pdbx_strand_id
1 'polypeptide(L)'
;MKIEIEVKAFGEVEVQGIEDSFKGVELMGVHKLSKDTTLGEVEALLSRLFGEVENGYKNREQCVGKITIRAKKENGEIVYLG
;
A
#
# COMPACT_ATOMS: atom_id res chain seq x y z
N MET A 1 8.21 10.08 -11.86
CA MET A 1 8.60 9.07 -10.85
C MET A 1 7.50 8.04 -10.78
N LYS A 2 7.81 6.75 -10.77
CA LYS A 2 6.81 5.71 -10.48
C LYS A 2 6.92 5.33 -9.02
N ILE A 3 5.79 5.24 -8.35
CA ILE A 3 5.69 4.72 -6.99
C ILE A 3 4.72 3.55 -6.96
N GLU A 4 4.99 2.61 -6.07
CA GLU A 4 4.12 1.50 -5.75
C GLU A 4 3.61 1.70 -4.33
N ILE A 5 2.29 1.66 -4.16
CA ILE A 5 1.66 1.72 -2.85
C ILE A 5 0.94 0.40 -2.63
N GLU A 6 1.23 -0.24 -1.51
CA GLU A 6 0.65 -1.50 -1.07
C GLU A 6 -0.08 -1.24 0.25
N VAL A 7 -1.33 -1.68 0.35
CA VAL A 7 -2.09 -1.69 1.59
C VAL A 7 -2.49 -3.11 1.91
N LYS A 8 -2.17 -3.56 3.11
CA LYS A 8 -2.52 -4.89 3.63
C LYS A 8 -3.36 -4.75 4.87
N ALA A 9 -4.45 -5.50 4.96
CA ALA A 9 -5.21 -5.64 6.19
C ALA A 9 -5.33 -7.12 6.57
N PHE A 10 -5.27 -7.38 7.87
CA PHE A 10 -5.36 -8.72 8.45
C PHE A 10 -6.31 -8.70 9.64
N GLY A 11 -7.06 -9.78 9.82
CA GLY A 11 -7.88 -9.98 11.01
C GLY A 11 -8.42 -11.40 11.08
N GLU A 12 -8.82 -11.78 12.28
CA GLU A 12 -9.47 -13.05 12.55
C GLU A 12 -10.82 -13.17 11.82
N VAL A 13 -11.12 -14.37 11.35
CA VAL A 13 -12.37 -14.73 10.70
C VAL A 13 -12.87 -16.07 11.23
N GLU A 14 -14.17 -16.19 11.43
CA GLU A 14 -14.76 -17.48 11.79
C GLU A 14 -14.90 -18.36 10.54
N VAL A 15 -14.26 -19.53 10.56
CA VAL A 15 -14.41 -20.56 9.52
C VAL A 15 -14.79 -21.88 10.19
N GLN A 16 -15.90 -22.47 9.76
CA GLN A 16 -16.43 -23.67 10.38
C GLN A 16 -15.41 -24.82 10.34
N GLY A 17 -15.03 -25.32 11.52
CA GLY A 17 -14.10 -26.43 11.67
C GLY A 17 -12.62 -26.05 11.65
N ILE A 18 -12.28 -24.76 11.70
CA ILE A 18 -10.89 -24.30 11.80
C ILE A 18 -10.76 -23.34 13.00
N GLU A 19 -9.89 -23.68 13.94
CA GLU A 19 -9.52 -22.80 15.06
C GLU A 19 -8.51 -21.74 14.58
N ASP A 20 -8.56 -20.53 15.15
CA ASP A 20 -7.63 -19.42 14.90
C ASP A 20 -7.44 -19.09 13.40
N SER A 21 -8.53 -18.91 12.68
CA SER A 21 -8.49 -18.57 11.25
C SER A 21 -8.28 -17.08 11.02
N PHE A 22 -7.32 -16.74 10.16
CA PHE A 22 -7.04 -15.36 9.77
C PHE A 22 -7.25 -15.15 8.28
N LYS A 23 -7.78 -13.99 7.93
CA LYS A 23 -7.86 -13.54 6.54
C LYS A 23 -7.06 -12.26 6.34
N GLY A 24 -6.28 -12.25 5.26
CA GLY A 24 -5.60 -11.08 4.77
C GLY A 24 -6.24 -10.58 3.48
N VAL A 25 -6.25 -9.26 3.30
CA VAL A 25 -6.55 -8.61 2.01
C VAL A 25 -5.39 -7.69 1.64
N GLU A 26 -5.08 -7.62 0.35
CA GLU A 26 -4.00 -6.80 -0.19
C GLU A 26 -4.53 -5.98 -1.38
N LEU A 27 -4.22 -4.69 -1.37
CA LEU A 27 -4.44 -3.79 -2.48
C LEU A 27 -3.11 -3.16 -2.89
N MET A 28 -2.69 -3.39 -4.14
CA MET A 28 -1.47 -2.81 -4.69
C MET A 28 -1.82 -1.88 -5.86
N GLY A 29 -1.34 -0.64 -5.77
CA GLY A 29 -1.52 0.41 -6.76
C GLY A 29 -0.20 0.96 -7.27
N VAL A 30 -0.15 1.30 -8.55
CA VAL A 30 1.01 1.90 -9.20
C VAL A 30 0.65 3.31 -9.66
N HIS A 31 1.44 4.29 -9.28
CA HIS A 31 1.19 5.70 -9.60
C HIS A 31 2.38 6.32 -10.32
N LYS A 32 2.11 7.00 -11.44
CA LYS A 32 3.08 7.89 -12.08
C LYS A 32 2.88 9.30 -11.54
N LEU A 33 3.88 9.82 -10.84
CA LEU A 33 3.86 11.10 -10.15
C LEU A 33 4.94 12.04 -10.68
N SER A 34 4.73 13.35 -10.49
CA SER A 34 5.77 14.36 -10.72
C SER A 34 6.91 14.18 -9.73
N LYS A 35 8.09 14.73 -10.04
CA LYS A 35 9.18 14.86 -9.05
C LYS A 35 8.85 15.92 -7.99
N ASP A 36 7.93 16.83 -8.30
CA ASP A 36 7.49 17.89 -7.38
C ASP A 36 6.43 17.41 -6.39
N THR A 37 5.96 16.16 -6.54
CA THR A 37 4.97 15.59 -5.63
C THR A 37 5.54 15.52 -4.21
N THR A 38 4.82 16.12 -3.28
CA THR A 38 5.17 16.21 -1.87
C THR A 38 4.87 14.91 -1.14
N LEU A 39 5.49 14.72 0.03
CA LEU A 39 5.15 13.60 0.91
C LEU A 39 3.66 13.61 1.30
N GLY A 40 3.10 14.78 1.60
CA GLY A 40 1.68 14.90 1.97
C GLY A 40 0.71 14.45 0.87
N GLU A 41 1.04 14.69 -0.40
CA GLU A 41 0.25 14.19 -1.53
C GLU A 41 0.33 12.67 -1.65
N VAL A 42 1.50 12.07 -1.36
CA VAL A 42 1.65 10.62 -1.33
C VAL A 42 0.89 10.01 -0.14
N GLU A 43 0.90 10.66 1.02
CA GLU A 43 0.11 10.27 2.19
C GLU A 43 -1.39 10.31 1.87
N ALA A 44 -1.87 11.33 1.16
CA ALA A 44 -3.26 11.40 0.71
C ALA A 44 -3.64 10.24 -0.22
N LEU A 45 -2.74 9.83 -1.13
CA LEU A 45 -2.94 8.65 -1.97
C LEU A 45 -3.02 7.37 -1.13
N LEU A 46 -2.13 7.21 -0.15
CA LEU A 46 -2.14 6.08 0.76
C LEU A 46 -3.41 6.05 1.63
N SER A 47 -3.83 7.18 2.20
CA SER A 47 -5.07 7.30 2.98
C SER A 47 -6.31 6.90 2.17
N ARG A 48 -6.36 7.25 0.89
CA ARG A 48 -7.44 6.80 0.00
C ARG A 48 -7.43 5.28 -0.16
N LEU A 49 -6.26 4.66 -0.37
CA LEU A 49 -6.15 3.21 -0.51
C LEU A 49 -6.46 2.47 0.79
N PHE A 50 -6.13 3.05 1.94
CA PHE A 50 -6.64 2.57 3.22
C PHE A 50 -8.16 2.54 3.19
N GLY A 51 -8.83 3.67 2.92
CA GLY A 51 -10.29 3.74 2.86
C GLY A 51 -10.93 2.66 1.95
N GLU A 52 -10.36 2.37 0.79
CA GLU A 52 -10.82 1.29 -0.09
C GLU A 52 -10.76 -0.09 0.57
N VAL A 53 -9.62 -0.43 1.19
CA VAL A 53 -9.44 -1.70 1.91
C VAL A 53 -10.37 -1.77 3.12
N GLU A 54 -10.49 -0.67 3.86
CA GLU A 54 -11.28 -0.57 5.08
C GLU A 54 -12.79 -0.71 4.83
N ASN A 55 -13.27 -0.23 3.69
CA ASN A 55 -14.66 -0.39 3.26
C ASN A 55 -14.98 -1.84 2.87
N GLY A 56 -14.02 -2.55 2.26
CA GLY A 56 -14.16 -3.95 1.84
C GLY A 56 -13.90 -4.99 2.93
N TYR A 57 -13.19 -4.62 4.00
CA TYR A 57 -12.76 -5.53 5.06
C TYR A 57 -12.92 -4.91 6.46
N LYS A 58 -14.06 -5.21 7.11
CA LYS A 58 -14.47 -4.59 8.38
C LYS A 58 -13.84 -5.20 9.63
N ASN A 59 -13.63 -6.52 9.66
CA ASN A 59 -12.98 -7.21 10.78
C ASN A 59 -11.47 -7.27 10.56
N ARG A 60 -10.81 -6.13 10.72
CA ARG A 60 -9.34 -6.03 10.64
C ARG A 60 -8.78 -5.66 12.00
N GLU A 61 -7.78 -6.41 12.44
CA GLU A 61 -6.97 -6.08 13.60
C GLU A 61 -5.82 -5.14 13.22
N GLN A 62 -5.32 -5.30 11.99
CA GLN A 62 -4.21 -4.52 11.49
C GLN A 62 -4.49 -4.05 10.06
N CYS A 63 -4.07 -2.83 9.76
CA CYS A 63 -4.03 -2.29 8.41
C CYS A 63 -2.75 -1.49 8.23
N VAL A 64 -1.91 -1.89 7.28
CA VAL A 64 -0.57 -1.34 7.07
C VAL A 64 -0.38 -0.91 5.63
N GLY A 65 0.41 0.15 5.44
CA GLY A 65 0.72 0.73 4.15
C GLY A 65 2.22 0.68 3.88
N LYS A 66 2.61 0.42 2.64
CA LYS A 66 4.00 0.47 2.18
C LYS A 66 4.09 1.26 0.90
N ILE A 67 4.96 2.26 0.89
CA ILE A 67 5.27 3.06 -0.29
C ILE A 67 6.68 2.67 -0.76
N THR A 68 6.81 2.31 -2.02
CA THR A 68 8.09 1.96 -2.64
C THR A 68 8.40 2.90 -3.79
N ILE A 69 9.56 3.55 -3.70
CA ILE A 69 10.17 4.33 -4.78
C ILE A 69 11.47 3.62 -5.16
N ARG A 70 11.63 3.28 -6.43
CA ARG A 70 12.87 2.67 -6.92
C ARG A 70 13.69 3.72 -7.65
N ALA A 71 15.00 3.70 -7.45
CA ALA A 71 15.94 4.57 -8.14
C ALA A 71 17.27 3.85 -8.36
N LYS A 72 18.01 4.28 -9.39
CA LYS A 72 19.38 3.87 -9.66
C LYS A 72 20.28 5.09 -9.78
N LYS A 73 21.59 4.87 -9.63
CA LYS A 73 22.61 5.86 -9.96
C LYS A 73 23.02 5.69 -11.42
N GLU A 74 23.02 6.78 -12.19
CA GLU A 74 23.43 6.80 -13.59
C GLU A 74 24.22 8.10 -13.84
N ASN A 75 25.48 7.98 -14.25
CA ASN A 75 26.38 9.12 -14.50
C ASN A 75 26.49 10.14 -13.33
N GLY A 76 26.36 9.66 -12.09
CA GLY A 76 26.40 10.53 -10.90
C GLY A 76 25.04 11.08 -10.48
N GLU A 77 24.01 10.91 -11.30
CA GLU A 77 22.65 11.38 -11.04
C GLU A 77 21.73 10.27 -10.53
N ILE A 78 20.67 10.66 -9.81
CA ILE A 78 19.60 9.75 -9.38
C ILE A 78 18.54 9.68 -10.50
N VAL A 79 18.34 8.47 -11.02
CA VAL A 79 17.29 8.17 -11.99
C VAL A 79 16.26 7.28 -11.33
N TYR A 80 15.02 7.78 -11.22
CA TYR A 80 13.91 6.99 -10.69
C TYR A 80 13.51 5.90 -11.70
N LEU A 81 13.30 4.70 -11.18
CA LEU A 81 12.93 3.51 -11.95
C LEU A 81 11.41 3.37 -11.98
N GLY A 82 10.89 3.08 -13.17
CA GLY A 82 9.52 2.60 -13.35
C GLY A 82 8.68 3.32 -14.38
#